data_AF-A0A3C0UAR0-F1
#
_entry.id   AF-A0A3C0UAR0-F1
#
_cell.length_a   1.000
_cell.length_b   1.000
_cell.length_c   1.000
_cell.angle_alpha   90.00
_cell.angle_beta   90.00
_cell.angle_gamma   90.00
#
_symmetry.space_group_name_H-M   'P 1'
#
loop_
_entity.id
_entity.type
_entity.pdbx_description
1 polymer ?
#
loop_
_entity_poly.entity_id
_entity_poly.type
_entity_poly.pdbx_seq_one_letter_code
_entity_poly.pdbx_strand_id
1 'polypeptide(L)' 'MAKTSKIIKQRQRELTVAKYAERRMKYKKDSVNPHLTQEQRDEAMRKLHALPRDASPTRLRNRDAIDGRPRG' A
#
# COMPACT_ATOMS: atom_id res chain seq x y z
N MET A 1 -4.39 -13.46 -21.75
CA MET A 1 -3.89 -12.07 -21.86
C MET A 1 -4.81 -11.09 -21.12
N ALA A 2 -4.28 -10.36 -20.15
CA ALA A 2 -4.97 -9.30 -19.43
C ALA A 2 -5.02 -8.00 -20.25
N LYS A 3 -6.04 -7.16 -20.01
CA LYS A 3 -6.14 -5.82 -20.64
C LYS A 3 -4.93 -4.95 -20.26
N THR A 4 -4.35 -4.25 -21.24
CA THR A 4 -3.22 -3.33 -21.05
C THR A 4 -3.48 -2.31 -19.94
N SER A 5 -4.70 -1.78 -19.86
CA SER A 5 -5.11 -0.84 -18.81
C SER A 5 -5.00 -1.43 -17.39
N LYS A 6 -5.19 -2.74 -17.22
CA LYS A 6 -5.03 -3.42 -15.93
C LYS A 6 -3.57 -3.64 -15.56
N ILE A 7 -2.70 -3.87 -16.54
CA ILE A 7 -1.26 -3.97 -16.34
C ILE A 7 -0.69 -2.60 -15.94
N ILE A 8 -1.05 -1.54 -16.66
CA ILE A 8 -0.65 -0.16 -16.33
C ILE A 8 -1.14 0.25 -14.94
N LYS A 9 -2.40 -0.07 -14.60
CA LYS A 9 -2.94 0.21 -13.26
C LYS A 9 -2.18 -0.52 -12.15
N GLN A 10 -1.71 -1.74 -12.39
CA GLN A 10 -0.88 -2.48 -11.44
C GLN A 10 0.49 -1.79 -11.26
N ARG A 11 1.14 -1.38 -12.35
CA ARG A 11 2.41 -0.62 -12.32
C ARG A 11 2.29 0.71 -11.56
N GLN A 12 1.20 1.46 -11.78
CA GLN A 12 0.93 2.70 -11.04
C GLN A 12 0.80 2.48 -9.52
N ARG A 13 0.20 1.36 -9.11
CA ARG A 13 0.12 0.98 -7.70
C ARG A 13 1.48 0.62 -7.14
N GLU A 14 2.30 -0.13 -7.88
CA GLU A 14 3.66 -0.49 -7.46
C GLU A 14 4.50 0.77 -7.20
N LEU A 15 4.44 1.75 -8.10
CA LEU A 15 5.09 3.05 -7.92
C LEU A 15 4.57 3.80 -6.69
N THR A 16 3.26 3.79 -6.46
CA THR A 16 2.64 4.44 -5.30
C THR A 16 3.05 3.75 -4.00
N VAL A 17 3.06 2.42 -3.96
CA VAL A 17 3.51 1.63 -2.81
C VAL A 17 4.97 1.95 -2.51
N ALA A 18 5.85 1.93 -3.51
CA ALA A 18 7.26 2.26 -3.33
C ALA A 18 7.45 3.68 -2.76
N LYS A 19 6.73 4.67 -3.29
CA LYS A 19 6.80 6.07 -2.83
C LYS A 19 6.41 6.25 -1.36
N TYR A 20 5.47 5.47 -0.84
CA TYR A 20 4.92 5.65 0.51
C TYR A 20 5.30 4.54 1.49
N ALA A 21 6.10 3.55 1.07
CA ALA A 21 6.40 2.35 1.84
C ALA A 21 6.93 2.66 3.25
N GLU A 22 7.94 3.52 3.34
CA GLU A 22 8.59 3.88 4.61
C GLU A 22 7.63 4.63 5.54
N ARG A 23 6.96 5.68 5.03
CA ARG A 23 6.02 6.49 5.81
C ARG A 23 4.88 5.63 6.34
N ARG A 24 4.33 4.77 5.49
CA ARG A 24 3.23 3.86 5.85
C ARG A 24 3.67 2.82 6.89
N MET A 25 4.88 2.28 6.78
CA MET A 25 5.43 1.33 7.74
C MET A 25 5.59 1.99 9.12
N LYS A 26 6.14 3.20 9.16
CA LYS A 26 6.28 3.98 10.39
C LYS A 26 4.93 4.23 11.06
N TYR A 27 3.97 4.81 10.34
CA TYR A 27 2.65 5.11 10.91
C TYR A 27 1.90 3.87 11.37
N LYS A 28 2.01 2.76 10.64
CA LYS A 28 1.40 1.49 11.05
C LYS A 28 2.05 0.92 12.31
N LYS A 29 3.38 1.06 12.46
CA LYS A 29 4.10 0.62 13.67
C LYS A 29 3.67 1.48 14.87
N ASP A 30 3.66 2.79 14.70
CA ASP A 30 3.30 3.74 15.75
C ASP A 30 1.84 3.57 16.17
N SER A 31 0.91 3.33 15.23
CA SER A 31 -0.51 3.16 15.56
C SER A 31 -0.83 1.97 16.48
N VAL A 32 0.01 0.93 16.47
CA VAL A 32 -0.20 -0.29 17.27
C VAL A 32 0.79 -0.43 18.43
N ASN A 33 1.68 0.55 18.62
CA ASN A 33 2.74 0.46 19.61
C ASN A 33 2.16 0.66 21.03
N PRO A 34 2.22 -0.35 21.92
CA PRO A 34 1.68 -0.26 23.27
C PRO A 34 2.43 0.74 24.17
N HIS A 35 3.65 1.14 23.79
CA HIS A 35 4.46 2.09 24.55
C HIS A 35 4.16 3.56 24.25
N LEU A 36 3.33 3.84 23.24
CA LEU A 36 2.93 5.20 22.89
C LEU A 36 1.62 5.57 23.60
N THR A 37 1.48 6.87 23.89
CA THR A 37 0.22 7.39 24.44
C THR A 37 -0.92 7.18 23.45
N GLN A 38 -2.16 7.21 23.96
CA GLN A 38 -3.33 7.09 23.10
C GLN A 38 -3.35 8.17 22.01
N GLU A 39 -3.02 9.41 22.36
CA GLU A 39 -2.97 10.54 21.42
C GLU A 39 -1.97 10.33 20.28
N GLN A 40 -0.77 9.80 20.60
CA GLN A 40 0.25 9.50 19.60
C GLN A 40 -0.19 8.37 18.66
N ARG A 41 -0.85 7.34 19.20
CA ARG A 41 -1.43 6.25 18.39
C ARG A 41 -2.55 6.77 17.48
N ASP A 42 -3.40 7.65 17.99
CA ASP A 42 -4.50 8.25 17.23
C ASP A 42 -3.99 9.19 16.13
N GLU A 43 -2.92 9.95 16.39
CA GLU A 43 -2.25 10.75 15.38
C GLU A 43 -1.60 9.88 14.30
N ALA A 44 -0.94 8.78 14.68
CA ALA A 44 -0.38 7.83 13.73
C ALA A 44 -1.46 7.17 12.86
N MET A 45 -2.61 6.82 13.44
CA MET A 45 -3.78 6.33 12.70
C MET A 45 -4.31 7.38 11.72
N ARG A 46 -4.48 8.63 12.15
CA ARG A 46 -4.90 9.73 11.27
C ARG A 46 -3.93 9.92 10.09
N LYS A 47 -2.62 9.91 10.35
CA LYS A 47 -1.58 9.99 9.31
C LYS A 47 -1.60 8.78 8.38
N LEU A 48 -1.85 7.58 8.90
CA LEU A 48 -1.99 6.37 8.11
C LEU A 48 -3.21 6.43 7.18
N HIS A 49 -4.35 6.94 7.67
CA HIS A 49 -5.58 7.10 6.88
C HIS A 49 -5.50 8.23 5.85
N ALA A 50 -4.68 9.25 6.08
CA ALA A 50 -4.45 10.32 5.11
C ALA A 50 -3.64 9.88 3.88
N LEU A 51 -2.95 8.72 3.94
CA LEU A 51 -2.20 8.21 2.80
C LEU A 51 -3.13 7.72 1.68
N PRO A 52 -2.69 7.77 0.40
CA PRO A 52 -3.46 7.22 -0.71
C PRO A 52 -3.79 5.73 -0.49
N ARG A 53 -5.02 5.32 -0.83
CA ARG A 53 -5.46 3.92 -0.67
C ARG A 53 -4.53 2.92 -1.37
N ASP A 54 -4.03 3.29 -2.54
CA ASP A 54 -3.13 2.46 -3.35
C ASP A 54 -1.69 2.43 -2.81
N ALA A 55 -1.35 3.18 -1.76
CA ALA A 55 -0.09 3.02 -1.02
C ALA A 55 -0.05 1.74 -0.18
N SER A 56 -1.18 1.04 0.01
CA SER A 56 -1.21 -0.23 0.72
C SER A 56 -0.75 -1.38 -0.18
N PRO A 57 0.30 -2.13 0.20
CA PRO A 57 0.81 -3.26 -0.60
C PRO A 57 -0.22 -4.39 -0.77
N THR A 58 -1.20 -4.49 0.14
CA THR A 58 -2.31 -5.46 0.05
C THR A 58 -3.19 -5.31 -1.20
N ARG A 59 -3.05 -4.19 -1.95
CA ARG A 59 -3.80 -3.94 -3.18
C ARG A 59 -3.08 -4.37 -4.45
N LEU A 60 -1.82 -4.78 -4.33
CA LEU A 60 -1.06 -5.36 -5.42
C LEU A 60 -1.60 -6.76 -5.72
N ARG A 61 -1.50 -7.17 -6.99
CA ARG A 61 -1.88 -8.51 -7.42
C ARG A 61 -0.74 -9.06 -8.25
N ASN A 62 -0.27 -10.26 -7.87
CA ASN A 62 0.70 -10.99 -8.68
C ASN A 62 0.07 -11.28 -10.05
N ARG A 63 0.79 -10.90 -11.10
CA ARG A 63 0.40 -11.10 -12.50
C ARG A 63 1.55 -11.79 -13.21
N ASP A 64 1.20 -12.64 -14.16
CA ASP A 64 2.18 -13.20 -15.08
C ASP A 64 2.94 -12.10 -15.83
N ALA A 65 4.23 -12.33 -16.07
CA ALA A 65 5.12 -11.39 -16.75
C ALA A 65 4.87 -11.34 -18.27
N ILE A 66 4.38 -12.44 -18.85
CA ILE A 66 4.16 -12.55 -20.30
C ILE A 66 2.81 -11.93 -20.68
N ASP A 67 1.72 -12.46 -20.11
CA ASP A 67 0.37 -12.09 -20.56
C ASP A 67 -0.44 -11.29 -19.52
N GLY A 68 0.09 -11.09 -18.32
CA GLY A 68 -0.55 -10.34 -17.24
C GLY A 68 -1.67 -11.06 -16.49
N ARG A 69 -1.85 -12.38 -16.69
CA ARG A 69 -2.89 -13.21 -16.04
C ARG A 69 -2.75 -13.11 -14.51
N PRO A 70 -3.81 -12.73 -13.78
CA PRO A 70 -3.75 -12.49 -12.33
C PRO A 70 -3.94 -13.76 -11.45
N ARG A 71 -4.04 -14.93 -12.08
CA ARG A 71 -4.30 -16.24 -11.48
C ARG A 71 -3.58 -17.31 -12.33
N GLY A 72 -3.19 -18.43 -11.71
CA GLY A 72 -2.74 -19.63 -12.43
C GLY A 72 -3.85 -20.21 -13.29
#